data_AF-A0A0C9TQH4-F1
#
_entry.id   AF-A0A0C9TQH4-F1
#
_cell.length_a   1.000
_cell.length_b   1.000
_cell.length_c   1.000
_cell.angle_alpha   90.00
_cell.angle_beta   90.00
_cell.angle_gamma   90.00
#
_symmetry.space_group_name_H-M   'P 1'
#
loop_
_entity.id
_entity.type
_entity.pdbx_description
1 polymer ?
#
loop_
_entity_poly.entity_id
_entity_poly.type
_entity_poly.pdbx_seq_one_letter_code
_entity_poly.pdbx_strand_id
1 'polypeptide(L)'
;MNLRHHYSDKRSYLQVGETSEPIASRPSWAMDGSFLAFHQLAQTVPEFNKFLINNPIIEDGLTPEQGSELLGARMIGHGRGAPVDLATKFDDPALAADSTRNNNFDFSHAGSDIVSDQSNCPFSSHIRKTKYRADLGGTNVKNQIIRVGTPYGPELSSDEAASNTTITEHVAYQSVISNGFHFLQQNWANNPKFVPGKNDSTPGFDPIIGANHGQSRTVSGLDPTNFNKDFTLVQDFVVSRGGEYFLSIAFSPCWSLVFLDSQVQKSDK
;
A
#
# COMPACT_ATOMS: atom_id res chain seq x y z
N MET A 1 32.57 -13.64 14.27
CA MET A 1 31.42 -13.25 15.11
C MET A 1 30.21 -13.10 14.19
N ASN A 2 29.20 -13.93 14.40
CA ASN A 2 28.16 -14.29 13.43
C ASN A 2 27.13 -13.16 13.24
N LEU A 3 27.13 -12.48 12.09
CA LEU A 3 26.11 -11.48 11.70
C LEU A 3 24.76 -12.12 11.31
N ARG A 4 24.62 -13.45 11.37
CA ARG A 4 23.40 -14.19 10.98
C ARG A 4 22.26 -14.10 12.00
N HIS A 5 22.50 -13.75 13.27
CA HIS A 5 21.48 -13.91 14.31
C HIS A 5 20.52 -12.73 14.54
N HIS A 6 20.72 -11.57 13.91
CA HIS A 6 19.81 -10.42 14.11
C HIS A 6 18.90 -10.09 12.92
N TYR A 7 19.05 -10.78 11.78
CA TYR A 7 18.22 -10.55 10.59
C TYR A 7 17.35 -11.76 10.19
N SER A 8 17.41 -12.84 10.96
CA SER A 8 16.78 -14.14 10.64
C SER A 8 15.26 -14.09 10.65
N ASP A 9 14.65 -13.33 11.57
CA ASP A 9 13.20 -13.41 11.84
C ASP A 9 12.32 -12.66 10.83
N LYS A 10 12.89 -11.75 10.04
CA LYS A 10 12.14 -10.94 9.05
C LYS A 10 12.21 -11.50 7.63
N ARG A 11 13.25 -12.28 7.30
CA ARG A 11 13.42 -12.86 5.95
C ARG A 11 12.53 -14.08 5.74
N SER A 12 12.16 -14.74 6.83
CA SER A 12 11.57 -16.07 6.83
C SER A 12 10.12 -16.12 6.32
N TYR A 13 9.46 -14.96 6.14
CA TYR A 13 8.13 -14.86 5.49
C TYR A 13 8.17 -14.38 4.03
N LEU A 14 9.35 -13.99 3.53
CA LEU A 14 9.53 -13.43 2.19
C LEU A 14 10.21 -14.40 1.23
N GLN A 15 10.77 -15.50 1.75
CA GLN A 15 11.54 -16.50 1.02
C GLN A 15 10.93 -17.88 1.24
N VAL A 16 10.82 -18.66 0.15
CA VAL A 16 10.24 -20.01 0.14
C VAL A 16 11.20 -20.99 0.82
N GLY A 17 10.69 -21.82 1.73
CA GLY A 17 11.44 -22.88 2.40
C GLY A 17 12.13 -22.49 3.70
N GLU A 18 11.98 -21.24 4.16
CA GLU A 18 12.56 -20.77 5.42
C GLU A 18 11.75 -21.24 6.64
N THR A 19 12.41 -21.31 7.80
CA THR A 19 11.92 -21.98 9.03
C THR A 19 10.60 -21.46 9.61
N SER A 20 10.08 -20.33 9.13
CA SER A 20 8.80 -19.77 9.58
C SER A 20 7.68 -19.81 8.54
N GLU A 21 7.89 -20.46 7.39
CA GLU A 21 6.83 -20.63 6.38
C GLU A 21 5.77 -21.63 6.88
N PRO A 22 4.46 -21.31 6.81
CA PRO A 22 3.40 -22.22 7.26
C PRO A 22 3.17 -23.41 6.32
N ILE A 23 3.88 -23.48 5.18
CA ILE A 23 3.73 -24.55 4.19
C ILE A 23 4.79 -25.62 4.45
N ALA A 24 4.33 -26.79 4.90
CA ALA A 24 5.17 -27.88 5.40
C ALA A 24 6.06 -28.54 4.33
N SER A 25 5.77 -28.37 3.05
CA SER A 25 6.56 -28.96 1.96
C SER A 25 6.51 -28.09 0.71
N ARG A 26 7.69 -27.76 0.19
CA ARG A 26 7.91 -27.09 -1.08
C ARG A 26 8.82 -27.97 -1.93
N PRO A 27 8.65 -27.98 -3.27
CA PRO A 27 9.61 -28.63 -4.13
C PRO A 27 11.01 -28.07 -3.90
N SER A 28 12.03 -28.94 -3.87
CA SER A 28 13.42 -28.53 -3.58
C SER A 28 13.96 -27.45 -4.53
N TRP A 29 13.49 -27.43 -5.78
CA TRP A 29 13.87 -26.43 -6.78
C TRP A 29 13.28 -25.03 -6.52
N ALA A 30 12.22 -24.93 -5.72
CA ALA A 30 11.56 -23.67 -5.39
C ALA A 30 12.11 -23.02 -4.11
N MET A 31 12.96 -23.75 -3.37
CA MET A 31 13.60 -23.25 -2.16
C MET A 31 14.42 -22.00 -2.49
N ASP A 32 14.48 -21.09 -1.52
CA ASP A 32 15.14 -19.79 -1.63
C ASP A 32 14.54 -18.82 -2.67
N GLY A 33 13.48 -19.23 -3.36
CA GLY A 33 12.71 -18.37 -4.26
C GLY A 33 11.77 -17.42 -3.52
N SER A 34 11.09 -16.55 -4.26
CA SER A 34 10.04 -15.67 -3.75
C SER A 34 8.92 -15.51 -4.77
N PHE A 35 7.69 -15.32 -4.29
CA PHE A 35 6.55 -15.06 -5.18
C PHE A 35 6.52 -13.59 -5.57
N LEU A 36 6.44 -13.35 -6.87
CA LEU A 36 6.27 -12.02 -7.45
C LEU A 36 4.83 -11.90 -7.94
N ALA A 37 4.03 -11.10 -7.23
CA ALA A 37 2.85 -10.52 -7.87
C ALA A 37 3.31 -9.46 -8.86
N PHE A 38 2.53 -9.27 -9.91
CA PHE A 38 2.72 -8.22 -10.88
C PHE A 38 1.35 -7.67 -11.19
N HIS A 39 1.19 -6.36 -11.08
CA HIS A 39 -0.07 -5.71 -11.38
C HIS A 39 0.20 -4.46 -12.19
N GLN A 40 -0.62 -4.24 -13.20
CA GLN A 40 -0.66 -2.99 -13.92
C GLN A 40 -1.76 -2.12 -13.29
N LEU A 41 -1.37 -1.11 -12.50
CA LEU A 41 -2.30 -0.25 -11.78
C LEU A 41 -2.32 1.16 -12.39
N ALA A 42 -3.29 1.44 -13.26
CA ALA A 42 -3.47 2.72 -13.92
C ALA A 42 -3.97 3.79 -12.93
N GLN A 43 -3.32 4.95 -12.85
CA GLN A 43 -3.73 6.04 -11.98
C GLN A 43 -4.44 7.15 -12.76
N THR A 44 -5.55 7.65 -12.21
CA THR A 44 -6.30 8.79 -12.75
C THR A 44 -5.96 10.08 -12.00
N VAL A 45 -4.73 10.58 -12.24
CA VAL A 45 -4.11 11.67 -11.47
C VAL A 45 -4.91 12.99 -11.53
N PRO A 46 -5.36 13.47 -12.71
CA PRO A 46 -6.18 14.68 -12.80
C PRO A 46 -7.48 14.57 -11.99
N GLU A 47 -8.13 13.42 -12.03
CA GLU A 47 -9.38 13.16 -11.33
C GLU A 47 -9.18 13.09 -9.82
N PHE A 48 -8.07 12.52 -9.35
CA PHE A 48 -7.67 12.57 -7.95
C PHE A 48 -7.43 14.01 -7.49
N ASN A 49 -6.68 14.80 -8.26
CA ASN A 49 -6.41 16.20 -7.94
C ASN A 49 -7.71 17.02 -7.88
N LYS A 50 -8.61 16.84 -8.85
CA LYS A 50 -9.92 17.47 -8.86
C LYS A 50 -10.76 17.07 -7.66
N PHE A 51 -10.71 15.79 -7.24
CA PHE A 51 -11.39 15.35 -6.03
C PHE A 51 -10.89 16.08 -4.79
N LEU A 52 -9.57 16.24 -4.64
CA LEU A 52 -8.98 16.97 -3.51
C LEU A 52 -9.38 18.46 -3.50
N ILE A 53 -9.34 19.12 -4.67
CA ILE A 53 -9.71 20.53 -4.83
C ILE A 53 -11.19 20.77 -4.53
N ASN A 54 -12.06 19.82 -4.87
CA ASN A 54 -13.48 19.93 -4.60
C ASN A 54 -13.87 19.60 -3.15
N ASN A 55 -12.97 19.00 -2.38
CA ASN A 55 -13.25 18.55 -1.02
C ASN A 55 -12.16 18.98 -0.02
N PRO A 56 -11.71 20.24 0.01
CA PRO A 56 -10.65 20.66 0.91
C PRO A 56 -11.06 20.47 2.37
N ILE A 57 -10.10 20.09 3.21
CA ILE A 57 -10.29 20.15 4.66
C ILE A 57 -10.42 21.62 5.07
N ILE A 58 -11.49 21.94 5.78
CA ILE A 58 -11.76 23.29 6.29
C ILE A 58 -11.37 23.31 7.75
N GLU A 59 -10.22 23.92 8.04
CA GLU A 59 -9.71 24.12 9.39
C GLU A 59 -9.14 25.54 9.51
N ASP A 60 -9.25 26.15 10.70
CA ASP A 60 -8.70 27.47 10.97
C ASP A 60 -7.20 27.52 10.69
N GLY A 61 -6.79 28.48 9.85
CA GLY A 61 -5.39 28.69 9.48
C GLY A 61 -4.92 27.93 8.23
N LEU A 62 -5.80 27.19 7.55
CA LEU A 62 -5.52 26.59 6.25
C LEU A 62 -6.19 27.35 5.11
N THR A 63 -5.47 27.56 4.00
CA THR A 63 -6.11 27.93 2.73
C THR A 63 -6.80 26.71 2.11
N PRO A 64 -7.74 26.88 1.17
CA PRO A 64 -8.35 25.76 0.46
C PRO A 64 -7.32 24.84 -0.19
N GLU A 65 -6.25 25.39 -0.76
CA GLU A 65 -5.16 24.63 -1.38
C GLU A 65 -4.43 23.76 -0.34
N GLN A 66 -4.11 24.32 0.82
CA GLN A 66 -3.50 23.57 1.92
C GLN A 66 -4.44 22.50 2.48
N GLY A 67 -5.75 22.79 2.54
CA GLY A 67 -6.78 21.82 2.93
C GLY A 67 -6.89 20.66 1.94
N SER A 68 -6.73 20.91 0.64
CA SER A 68 -6.68 19.87 -0.40
C SER A 68 -5.40 19.03 -0.31
N GLU A 69 -4.24 19.65 -0.08
CA GLU A 69 -2.99 18.93 0.13
C GLU A 69 -3.05 18.07 1.40
N LEU A 70 -3.62 18.59 2.49
CA LEU A 70 -3.83 17.85 3.73
C LEU A 70 -4.77 16.65 3.52
N LEU A 71 -5.85 16.82 2.75
CA LEU A 71 -6.75 15.71 2.43
C LEU A 71 -6.01 14.58 1.69
N GLY A 72 -5.22 14.93 0.67
CA GLY A 72 -4.42 13.96 -0.07
C GLY A 72 -3.41 13.25 0.84
N ALA A 73 -2.72 14.02 1.69
CA ALA A 73 -1.77 13.49 2.66
C ALA A 73 -2.44 12.52 3.65
N ARG A 74 -3.67 12.82 4.09
CA ARG A 74 -4.45 11.97 5.00
C ARG A 74 -5.03 10.73 4.31
N MET A 75 -5.42 10.80 3.04
CA MET A 75 -5.82 9.61 2.27
C MET A 75 -4.67 8.61 2.15
N ILE A 76 -3.45 9.09 1.94
CA ILE A 76 -2.27 8.22 1.80
C ILE A 76 -1.72 7.82 3.19
N GLY A 77 -1.71 8.77 4.13
CA GLY A 77 -0.99 8.73 5.40
C GLY A 77 0.45 9.29 5.33
N HIS A 78 0.82 9.94 4.22
CA HIS A 78 2.05 10.71 4.09
C HIS A 78 1.82 11.95 3.21
N GLY A 79 2.56 13.03 3.46
CA GLY A 79 2.61 14.26 2.64
C GLY A 79 3.43 14.07 1.37
N ARG A 80 4.48 14.86 1.12
CA ARG A 80 5.45 14.58 0.03
C ARG A 80 6.65 13.76 0.54
N GLY A 81 6.44 13.02 1.62
CA GLY A 81 7.40 12.08 2.19
C GLY A 81 7.36 12.03 3.72
N ALA A 82 6.88 13.08 4.39
CA ALA A 82 6.66 13.05 5.84
C ALA A 82 5.39 12.26 6.19
N PRO A 83 5.41 11.35 7.18
CA PRO A 83 4.20 10.66 7.61
C PRO A 83 3.27 11.62 8.35
N VAL A 84 1.97 11.59 8.03
CA VAL A 84 0.99 12.49 8.67
C VAL A 84 0.83 12.21 10.17
N ASP A 85 1.19 11.00 10.61
CA ASP A 85 1.21 10.65 12.03
C ASP A 85 2.21 11.49 12.85
N LEU A 86 3.27 12.00 12.21
CA LEU A 86 4.29 12.86 12.83
C LEU A 86 4.17 14.33 12.39
N ALA A 87 3.78 14.56 11.14
CA ALA A 87 3.62 15.89 10.52
C ALA A 87 2.14 16.08 10.12
N THR A 88 1.31 16.44 11.09
CA THR A 88 -0.15 16.24 11.03
C THR A 88 -0.91 17.28 10.22
N LYS A 89 -0.34 18.49 10.06
CA LYS A 89 -1.00 19.63 9.36
C LYS A 89 -0.29 20.06 8.10
N PHE A 90 1.04 20.11 8.14
CA PHE A 90 1.87 20.56 7.03
C PHE A 90 2.98 19.54 6.79
N ASP A 91 3.43 19.46 5.55
CA ASP A 91 4.55 18.60 5.18
C ASP A 91 5.85 19.07 5.85
N ASP A 92 6.74 18.12 6.12
CA ASP A 92 8.06 18.37 6.71
C ASP A 92 9.14 17.71 5.85
N PRO A 93 9.72 18.45 4.88
CA PRO A 93 10.76 17.91 4.01
C PRO A 93 12.02 17.42 4.75
N ALA A 94 12.34 18.01 5.91
CA ALA A 94 13.49 17.61 6.71
C ALA A 94 13.22 16.28 7.43
N LEU A 95 11.99 16.07 7.90
CA LEU A 95 11.54 14.76 8.38
C LEU A 95 11.51 13.75 7.23
N ALA A 96 10.95 14.11 6.08
CA ALA A 96 10.84 13.23 4.90
C ALA A 96 12.21 12.67 4.46
N ALA A 97 13.24 13.52 4.42
CA ALA A 97 14.60 13.16 4.03
C ALA A 97 15.36 12.31 5.08
N ASP A 98 14.87 12.23 6.31
CA ASP A 98 15.54 11.53 7.40
C ASP A 98 15.03 10.09 7.56
N SER A 99 15.81 9.14 7.04
CA SER A 99 15.52 7.70 7.09
C SER A 99 15.48 7.11 8.51
N THR A 100 15.99 7.81 9.51
CA THR A 100 15.94 7.39 10.91
C THR A 100 14.65 7.84 11.60
N ARG A 101 13.98 8.87 11.08
CA ARG A 101 12.78 9.48 11.68
C ARG A 101 11.50 9.25 10.89
N ASN A 102 11.56 9.24 9.56
CA ASN A 102 10.39 9.21 8.66
C ASN A 102 9.52 7.95 8.74
N ASN A 103 9.98 6.92 9.46
CA ASN A 103 9.23 5.69 9.70
C ASN A 103 9.10 5.33 11.19
N ASN A 104 9.58 6.20 12.08
CA ASN A 104 9.65 6.00 13.52
C ASN A 104 8.34 6.43 14.21
N PHE A 105 7.27 5.70 13.93
CA PHE A 105 5.94 5.92 14.47
C PHE A 105 5.16 4.60 14.52
N ASP A 106 4.10 4.51 15.31
CA ASP A 106 3.25 3.33 15.39
C ASP A 106 1.74 3.61 15.45
N PHE A 107 1.34 4.87 15.25
CA PHE A 107 -0.01 5.42 15.40
C PHE A 107 -0.50 5.57 16.85
N SER A 108 0.34 5.27 17.84
CA SER A 108 0.03 5.56 19.25
C SER A 108 0.60 6.92 19.65
N HIS A 109 -0.17 7.68 20.43
CA HIS A 109 0.21 9.00 20.92
C HIS A 109 -0.10 9.13 22.40
N ALA A 110 0.81 9.76 23.15
CA ALA A 110 0.62 9.93 24.58
C ALA A 110 -0.60 10.83 24.84
N GLY A 111 -1.54 10.33 25.65
CA GLY A 111 -2.76 11.06 25.99
C GLY A 111 -3.88 10.97 24.95
N SER A 112 -3.72 10.16 23.89
CA SER A 112 -4.81 9.83 22.97
C SER A 112 -5.18 8.34 23.02
N ASP A 113 -6.41 8.04 22.64
CA ASP A 113 -6.92 6.67 22.58
C ASP A 113 -6.86 6.17 21.14
N ILE A 114 -5.98 5.18 20.90
CA ILE A 114 -5.78 4.58 19.57
C ILE A 114 -7.06 3.97 18.97
N VAL A 115 -8.07 3.66 19.79
CA VAL A 115 -9.37 3.13 19.35
C VAL A 115 -10.25 4.21 18.73
N SER A 116 -10.05 5.47 19.09
CA SER A 116 -10.96 6.58 18.74
C SER A 116 -10.30 7.78 18.07
N ASP A 117 -9.00 7.99 18.28
CA ASP A 117 -8.25 9.13 17.76
C ASP A 117 -7.83 8.93 16.29
N GLN A 118 -8.36 9.81 15.44
CA GLN A 118 -8.01 9.92 14.03
C GLN A 118 -7.41 11.30 13.69
N SER A 119 -7.07 12.12 14.69
CA SER A 119 -6.55 13.48 14.49
C SER A 119 -5.21 13.46 13.73
N ASN A 120 -4.30 12.56 14.10
CA ASN A 120 -2.98 12.48 13.47
C ASN A 120 -3.01 11.72 12.13
N CYS A 121 -3.62 10.54 12.11
CA CYS A 121 -3.71 9.69 10.91
C CYS A 121 -5.06 8.94 10.89
N PRO A 122 -5.88 9.09 9.84
CA PRO A 122 -7.13 8.34 9.70
C PRO A 122 -6.95 6.81 9.76
N PHE A 123 -7.93 6.07 10.30
CA PHE A 123 -7.92 4.60 10.25
C PHE A 123 -7.99 4.06 8.83
N SER A 124 -8.56 4.84 7.92
CA SER A 124 -8.72 4.53 6.51
C SER A 124 -7.48 4.83 5.65
N SER A 125 -6.48 5.54 6.17
CA SER A 125 -5.28 5.91 5.40
C SER A 125 -4.58 4.70 4.80
N HIS A 126 -4.10 4.85 3.56
CA HIS A 126 -3.49 3.77 2.81
C HIS A 126 -2.38 3.03 3.58
N ILE A 127 -1.43 3.75 4.19
CA ILE A 127 -0.34 3.11 4.95
C ILE A 127 -0.81 2.44 6.24
N ARG A 128 -1.90 2.92 6.86
CA ARG A 128 -2.45 2.37 8.11
C ARG A 128 -3.28 1.12 7.82
N LYS A 129 -4.06 1.14 6.74
CA LYS A 129 -4.74 -0.05 6.18
C LYS A 129 -3.74 -1.14 5.81
N THR A 130 -2.66 -0.80 5.10
CA THR A 130 -1.69 -1.79 4.59
C THR A 130 -0.63 -2.21 5.60
N LYS A 131 -0.45 -1.45 6.69
CA LYS A 131 0.41 -1.81 7.82
C LYS A 131 -0.11 -1.18 9.10
N TYR A 132 -0.93 -1.93 9.84
CA TYR A 132 -1.69 -1.44 10.99
C TYR A 132 -0.88 -1.10 12.26
N ARG A 133 0.41 -1.48 12.32
CA ARG A 133 1.32 -1.22 13.46
C ARG A 133 0.68 -1.51 14.84
N ALA A 134 0.51 -0.51 15.70
CA ALA A 134 -0.02 -0.69 17.05
C ALA A 134 -1.53 -1.01 17.08
N ASP A 135 -2.28 -0.81 15.98
CA ASP A 135 -3.74 -0.92 16.00
C ASP A 135 -4.28 -2.31 16.37
N LEU A 136 -3.57 -3.39 16.04
CA LEU A 136 -3.96 -4.76 16.42
C LEU A 136 -3.02 -5.38 17.46
N GLY A 137 -2.12 -4.59 18.03
CA GLY A 137 -1.07 -5.06 18.94
C GLY A 137 -0.07 -6.03 18.28
N GLY A 138 1.12 -6.12 18.89
CA GLY A 138 2.18 -7.01 18.42
C GLY A 138 2.78 -6.63 17.06
N THR A 139 3.84 -7.33 16.66
CA THR A 139 4.49 -7.09 15.37
C THR A 139 3.86 -7.96 14.30
N ASN A 140 3.20 -7.36 13.29
CA ASN A 140 2.78 -8.13 12.13
C ASN A 140 3.97 -8.46 11.24
N VAL A 141 4.53 -9.66 11.40
CA VAL A 141 5.60 -10.18 10.56
C VAL A 141 5.10 -10.97 9.36
N LYS A 142 3.86 -11.47 9.39
CA LYS A 142 3.31 -12.40 8.39
C LYS A 142 2.75 -11.71 7.16
N ASN A 143 2.18 -10.51 7.31
CA ASN A 143 1.55 -9.75 6.23
C ASN A 143 2.47 -8.64 5.69
N GLN A 144 3.78 -8.79 5.86
CA GLN A 144 4.75 -7.86 5.30
C GLN A 144 4.98 -8.16 3.82
N ILE A 145 5.10 -7.10 3.03
CA ILE A 145 5.48 -7.17 1.62
C ILE A 145 6.69 -6.28 1.38
N ILE A 146 7.57 -6.72 0.48
CA ILE A 146 8.56 -5.85 -0.15
C ILE A 146 7.92 -5.32 -1.43
N ARG A 147 7.89 -3.99 -1.55
CA ARG A 147 7.36 -3.30 -2.73
C ARG A 147 8.51 -2.87 -3.62
N VAL A 148 8.52 -3.34 -4.87
CA VAL A 148 9.40 -2.86 -5.93
C VAL A 148 8.51 -2.32 -7.04
N GLY A 149 8.00 -1.11 -6.82
CA GLY A 149 7.20 -0.39 -7.80
C GLY A 149 8.04 0.59 -8.58
N THR A 150 7.79 0.67 -9.88
CA THR A 150 8.36 1.70 -10.76
C THR A 150 7.19 2.36 -11.47
N PRO A 151 7.07 3.70 -11.42
CA PRO A 151 6.11 4.41 -12.25
C PRO A 151 6.36 4.14 -13.73
N TYR A 152 5.30 3.98 -14.50
CA TYR A 152 5.34 3.83 -15.95
C TYR A 152 4.32 4.79 -16.57
N GLY A 153 4.64 5.31 -17.75
CA GLY A 153 3.85 6.34 -18.43
C GLY A 153 4.61 7.67 -18.50
N PRO A 154 4.20 8.59 -19.40
CA PRO A 154 4.71 9.95 -19.38
C PRO A 154 4.24 10.68 -18.13
N GLU A 155 4.96 11.73 -17.73
CA GLU A 155 4.49 12.65 -16.71
C GLU A 155 3.17 13.32 -17.14
N LEU A 156 2.38 13.77 -16.17
CA LEU A 156 1.12 14.47 -16.40
C LEU A 156 1.32 15.66 -17.36
N SER A 157 0.63 15.64 -18.50
CA SER A 157 0.69 16.73 -19.47
C SER A 157 -0.11 17.96 -19.01
N SER A 158 0.23 19.15 -19.53
CA SER A 158 -0.51 20.38 -19.27
C SER A 158 -1.98 20.29 -19.69
N ASP A 159 -2.25 19.54 -20.77
CA ASP A 159 -3.59 19.40 -21.33
C ASP A 159 -4.47 18.49 -20.47
N GLU A 160 -3.90 17.42 -19.90
CA GLU A 160 -4.58 16.57 -18.91
C GLU A 160 -4.86 17.32 -17.61
N ALA A 161 -3.88 18.09 -17.12
CA ALA A 161 -4.05 18.93 -15.95
C ALA A 161 -5.18 19.97 -16.15
N ALA A 162 -5.27 20.57 -17.35
CA ALA A 162 -6.32 21.54 -17.68
C ALA A 162 -7.70 20.88 -17.87
N SER A 163 -7.74 19.71 -18.49
CA SER A 163 -8.98 18.98 -18.79
C SER A 163 -9.52 18.16 -17.61
N ASN A 164 -8.73 17.99 -16.54
CA ASN A 164 -9.06 17.17 -15.37
C ASN A 164 -9.49 15.73 -15.73
N THR A 165 -8.96 15.21 -16.84
CA THR A 165 -9.29 13.87 -17.35
C THR A 165 -8.00 13.19 -17.76
N THR A 166 -7.83 11.93 -17.39
CA THR A 166 -6.65 11.14 -17.75
C THR A 166 -6.69 10.78 -19.23
N ILE A 167 -5.63 11.11 -19.97
CA ILE A 167 -5.43 10.71 -21.37
C ILE A 167 -4.39 9.58 -21.44
N THR A 168 -3.40 9.58 -20.54
CA THR A 168 -2.36 8.56 -20.43
C THR A 168 -2.28 7.96 -19.02
N GLU A 169 -2.32 6.63 -18.96
CA GLU A 169 -2.34 5.89 -17.70
C GLU A 169 -0.96 5.77 -17.08
N HIS A 170 -0.86 6.07 -15.79
CA HIS A 170 0.35 5.86 -15.01
C HIS A 170 0.26 4.52 -14.31
N VAL A 171 1.26 3.64 -14.47
CA VAL A 171 1.22 2.27 -13.98
C VAL A 171 2.24 2.03 -12.87
N ALA A 172 1.86 1.34 -11.79
CA ALA A 172 2.77 0.87 -10.75
C ALA A 172 2.70 -0.65 -10.54
N TYR A 173 3.86 -1.29 -10.29
CA TYR A 173 4.03 -2.73 -10.06
C TYR A 173 4.25 -3.07 -8.57
N GLN A 174 3.81 -4.24 -8.11
CA GLN A 174 4.13 -4.75 -6.76
C GLN A 174 4.11 -6.28 -6.73
N SER A 175 4.90 -6.88 -5.83
CA SER A 175 5.04 -8.33 -5.63
C SER A 175 4.54 -8.87 -4.27
N VAL A 176 3.85 -10.03 -4.26
CA VAL A 176 3.75 -11.12 -3.23
C VAL A 176 2.30 -11.60 -2.98
N ILE A 177 2.01 -12.90 -2.91
CA ILE A 177 0.65 -13.43 -3.21
C ILE A 177 -0.19 -13.84 -1.99
N SER A 178 0.18 -14.84 -1.19
CA SER A 178 -0.81 -15.52 -0.33
C SER A 178 -1.01 -14.89 1.07
N ASN A 179 0.06 -14.48 1.74
CA ASN A 179 -0.02 -13.73 3.01
C ASN A 179 0.29 -12.22 2.84
N GLY A 180 0.65 -11.81 1.62
CA GLY A 180 0.98 -10.45 1.25
C GLY A 180 -0.16 -9.76 0.52
N PHE A 181 0.05 -9.39 -0.74
CA PHE A 181 -0.84 -8.51 -1.49
C PHE A 181 -2.30 -8.95 -1.53
N HIS A 182 -2.60 -10.21 -1.87
CA HIS A 182 -4.00 -10.64 -1.98
C HIS A 182 -4.72 -10.48 -0.63
N PHE A 183 -4.04 -10.85 0.47
CA PHE A 183 -4.56 -10.70 1.81
C PHE A 183 -4.78 -9.21 2.16
N LEU A 184 -3.78 -8.35 1.94
CA LEU A 184 -3.87 -6.91 2.19
C LEU A 184 -5.03 -6.28 1.40
N GLN A 185 -5.12 -6.61 0.11
CA GLN A 185 -6.14 -6.06 -0.77
C GLN A 185 -7.54 -6.50 -0.34
N GLN A 186 -7.76 -7.79 -0.17
CA GLN A 186 -9.10 -8.34 0.09
C GLN A 186 -9.57 -8.09 1.53
N ASN A 187 -8.69 -8.34 2.51
CA ASN A 187 -9.10 -8.38 3.92
C ASN A 187 -8.99 -7.02 4.60
N TRP A 188 -8.15 -6.11 4.09
CA TRP A 188 -7.89 -4.81 4.72
C TRP A 188 -8.33 -3.64 3.84
N ALA A 189 -7.80 -3.51 2.62
CA ALA A 189 -8.08 -2.37 1.76
C ALA A 189 -9.53 -2.36 1.24
N ASN A 190 -10.05 -3.51 0.81
CA ASN A 190 -11.42 -3.66 0.32
C ASN A 190 -12.45 -3.83 1.45
N ASN A 191 -12.00 -4.00 2.69
CA ASN A 191 -12.89 -4.26 3.82
C ASN A 191 -13.24 -2.94 4.53
N PRO A 192 -14.49 -2.46 4.43
CA PRO A 192 -14.89 -1.20 5.05
C PRO A 192 -14.90 -1.25 6.58
N LYS A 193 -14.85 -2.44 7.19
CA LYS A 193 -14.84 -2.65 8.65
C LYS A 193 -13.43 -2.81 9.25
N PHE A 194 -12.41 -2.86 8.39
CA PHE A 194 -11.03 -2.85 8.86
C PHE A 194 -10.62 -1.40 9.11
N VAL A 195 -9.94 -1.03 10.20
CA VAL A 195 -9.31 -1.87 11.23
C VAL A 195 -10.32 -2.29 12.32
N PRO A 196 -10.38 -3.57 12.76
CA PRO A 196 -11.34 -3.98 13.78
C PRO A 196 -11.04 -3.37 15.15
N GLY A 197 -12.06 -3.27 16.00
CA GLY A 197 -11.92 -2.80 17.38
C GLY A 197 -11.79 -1.28 17.51
N LYS A 198 -12.11 -0.52 16.46
CA LYS A 198 -12.20 0.95 16.47
C LYS A 198 -13.60 1.41 16.90
N ASN A 199 -13.70 2.64 17.40
CA ASN A 199 -14.98 3.26 17.74
C ASN A 199 -15.87 3.44 16.51
N ASP A 200 -15.25 3.79 15.39
CA ASP A 200 -15.85 3.75 14.06
C ASP A 200 -15.79 2.30 13.57
N SER A 201 -16.96 1.65 13.58
CA SER A 201 -17.11 0.27 13.12
C SER A 201 -16.97 0.12 11.60
N THR A 202 -16.98 1.24 10.87
CA THR A 202 -16.89 1.31 9.41
C THR A 202 -15.97 2.45 8.97
N PRO A 203 -14.64 2.38 9.22
CA PRO A 203 -13.69 3.38 8.74
C PRO A 203 -13.74 3.59 7.21
N GLY A 204 -14.29 2.60 6.51
CA GLY A 204 -14.49 2.63 5.07
C GLY A 204 -13.34 1.95 4.32
N PHE A 205 -13.36 2.11 3.01
CA PHE A 205 -12.36 1.51 2.13
C PHE A 205 -11.01 2.21 2.26
N ASP A 206 -9.94 1.56 1.84
CA ASP A 206 -8.72 2.27 1.50
C ASP A 206 -9.02 3.27 0.36
N PRO A 207 -8.72 4.57 0.52
CA PRO A 207 -9.10 5.59 -0.46
C PRO A 207 -8.32 5.49 -1.77
N ILE A 208 -7.14 4.87 -1.77
CA ILE A 208 -6.24 4.78 -2.93
C ILE A 208 -6.46 3.48 -3.69
N ILE A 209 -6.38 2.33 -3.02
CA ILE A 209 -6.39 1.00 -3.67
C ILE A 209 -7.61 0.15 -3.34
N GLY A 210 -8.49 0.59 -2.44
CA GLY A 210 -9.71 -0.15 -2.12
C GLY A 210 -10.56 -0.32 -3.38
N ALA A 211 -11.15 -1.49 -3.57
CA ALA A 211 -12.00 -1.82 -4.70
C ALA A 211 -13.35 -2.35 -4.22
N ASN A 212 -14.42 -1.88 -4.86
CA ASN A 212 -15.80 -2.27 -4.56
C ASN A 212 -16.55 -2.72 -5.83
N HIS A 213 -15.93 -3.59 -6.63
CA HIS A 213 -16.52 -4.11 -7.88
C HIS A 213 -17.03 -3.02 -8.84
N GLY A 214 -16.29 -1.91 -8.95
CA GLY A 214 -16.66 -0.75 -9.78
C GLY A 214 -17.79 0.12 -9.22
N GLN A 215 -18.23 -0.11 -7.97
CA GLN A 215 -19.15 0.75 -7.25
C GLN A 215 -18.39 1.82 -6.44
N SER A 216 -19.11 2.87 -6.05
CA SER A 216 -18.58 3.90 -5.17
C SER A 216 -18.06 3.33 -3.85
N ARG A 217 -17.05 3.98 -3.28
CA ARG A 217 -16.46 3.65 -1.98
C ARG A 217 -16.71 4.78 -1.00
N THR A 218 -17.03 4.45 0.24
CA THR A 218 -17.14 5.42 1.34
C THR A 218 -15.92 5.33 2.23
N VAL A 219 -15.42 6.49 2.66
CA VAL A 219 -14.25 6.61 3.55
C VAL A 219 -14.53 7.67 4.61
N SER A 220 -14.33 7.34 5.89
CA SER A 220 -14.49 8.26 7.02
C SER A 220 -13.13 8.65 7.62
N GLY A 221 -13.13 9.53 8.63
CA GLY A 221 -11.94 9.90 9.40
C GLY A 221 -10.92 10.81 8.71
N LEU A 222 -11.11 11.10 7.42
CA LEU A 222 -10.21 11.93 6.63
C LEU A 222 -10.21 13.40 7.05
N ASP A 223 -11.27 13.89 7.69
CA ASP A 223 -11.34 15.27 8.20
C ASP A 223 -10.94 15.30 9.69
N PRO A 224 -9.82 15.94 10.07
CA PRO A 224 -9.36 15.97 11.46
C PRO A 224 -10.28 16.75 12.40
N THR A 225 -11.18 17.58 11.87
CA THR A 225 -12.16 18.35 12.65
C THR A 225 -13.47 17.59 12.88
N ASN A 226 -13.75 16.58 12.04
CA ASN A 226 -14.95 15.77 12.13
C ASN A 226 -14.70 14.36 11.61
N PHE A 227 -14.36 13.44 12.51
CA PHE A 227 -14.04 12.05 12.16
C PHE A 227 -15.22 11.28 11.55
N ASN A 228 -16.45 11.72 11.80
CA ASN A 228 -17.68 11.07 11.28
C ASN A 228 -18.07 11.57 9.88
N LYS A 229 -17.29 12.48 9.29
CA LYS A 229 -17.55 12.98 7.94
C LYS A 229 -17.13 11.92 6.92
N ASP A 230 -18.12 11.46 6.17
CA ASP A 230 -17.93 10.52 5.08
C ASP A 230 -17.57 11.22 3.78
N PHE A 231 -16.60 10.65 3.07
CA PHE A 231 -16.23 11.02 1.71
C PHE A 231 -16.63 9.88 0.77
N THR A 232 -17.45 10.20 -0.22
CA THR A 232 -17.87 9.24 -1.24
C THR A 232 -16.97 9.35 -2.47
N LEU A 233 -16.18 8.32 -2.71
CA LEU A 233 -15.33 8.15 -3.88
C LEU A 233 -16.16 7.49 -4.97
N VAL A 234 -16.69 8.29 -5.89
CA VAL A 234 -17.58 7.82 -6.97
C VAL A 234 -16.83 7.05 -8.05
N GLN A 235 -15.52 7.31 -8.19
CA GLN A 235 -14.64 6.64 -9.13
C GLN A 235 -13.39 6.14 -8.42
N ASP A 236 -12.74 5.15 -9.03
CA ASP A 236 -11.45 4.66 -8.57
C ASP A 236 -10.31 5.49 -9.14
N PHE A 237 -9.44 5.97 -8.26
CA PHE A 237 -8.23 6.71 -8.65
C PHE A 237 -7.12 5.78 -9.13
N VAL A 238 -7.24 4.49 -8.78
CA VAL A 238 -6.34 3.42 -9.20
C VAL A 238 -7.18 2.32 -9.82
N VAL A 239 -6.98 2.07 -11.11
CA VAL A 239 -7.71 1.09 -11.90
C VAL A 239 -6.78 -0.07 -12.23
N SER A 240 -7.14 -1.27 -11.80
CA SER A 240 -6.40 -2.48 -12.17
C SER A 240 -6.63 -2.81 -13.65
N ARG A 241 -5.55 -2.88 -14.43
CA ARG A 241 -5.52 -3.34 -15.82
C ARG A 241 -5.14 -4.83 -15.93
N GLY A 242 -5.15 -5.54 -14.80
CA GLY A 242 -4.73 -6.92 -14.71
C GLY A 242 -3.34 -7.07 -14.11
N GLY A 243 -2.83 -8.28 -14.20
CA GLY A 243 -1.62 -8.69 -13.52
C GLY A 243 -1.42 -10.20 -13.61
N GLU A 244 -0.26 -10.67 -13.16
CA GLU A 244 0.06 -12.09 -13.12
C GLU A 244 0.93 -12.41 -11.89
N TYR A 245 0.97 -13.67 -11.54
CA TYR A 245 1.70 -14.24 -10.44
C TYR A 245 2.87 -15.08 -10.95
N PHE A 246 4.07 -14.70 -10.53
CA PHE A 246 5.33 -15.34 -10.90
C PHE A 246 6.03 -15.93 -9.68
N LEU A 247 6.93 -16.88 -9.93
CA LEU A 247 7.87 -17.39 -8.93
C LEU A 247 9.28 -16.99 -9.36
N SER A 248 9.90 -16.09 -8.60
CA SER A 248 11.31 -15.76 -8.74
C SER A 248 12.13 -16.85 -8.06
N ILE A 249 12.66 -17.79 -8.84
CA ILE A 249 13.49 -18.88 -8.33
C ILE A 249 14.88 -18.38 -7.92
N ALA A 250 15.47 -19.01 -6.90
CA ALA A 250 16.85 -18.74 -6.53
C ALA A 250 17.80 -19.19 -7.65
N PHE A 251 18.92 -18.46 -7.80
CA PHE A 251 19.99 -18.87 -8.69
C PHE A 251 20.74 -20.05 -8.07
N SER A 252 20.25 -21.27 -8.28
CA SER A 252 20.93 -22.51 -7.92
C SER A 252 21.65 -23.08 -9.16
N PRO A 253 22.79 -23.78 -9.00
CA PRO A 253 23.43 -24.53 -10.10
C PRO A 253 22.54 -25.63 -10.71
N CYS A 254 21.33 -25.89 -10.18
CA CYS A 254 20.29 -26.74 -10.80
C CYS A 254 19.53 -26.08 -11.97
N TRP A 255 20.18 -25.19 -12.73
CA TRP A 255 19.68 -24.60 -13.98
C TRP A 255 19.28 -25.64 -15.03
N SER A 256 19.66 -26.91 -14.83
CA SER A 256 19.33 -28.03 -15.70
C SER A 256 17.83 -28.32 -15.79
N LEU A 257 17.03 -28.17 -14.74
CA LEU A 257 15.65 -28.70 -14.73
C LEU A 257 14.61 -27.85 -15.49
N VAL A 258 14.79 -26.54 -15.59
CA VAL A 258 13.80 -25.63 -16.23
C VAL A 258 13.98 -25.56 -17.75
N PHE A 259 15.19 -25.84 -18.27
CA PHE A 259 15.48 -25.80 -19.71
C PHE A 259 15.51 -27.17 -20.40
N LEU A 260 15.37 -28.28 -19.65
CA LEU A 260 15.55 -29.63 -20.18
C LEU A 260 14.46 -30.12 -21.13
N ASP A 261 13.32 -29.43 -21.24
CA ASP A 261 12.21 -29.88 -22.11
C ASP A 261 12.18 -29.23 -23.50
N SER A 262 13.11 -28.30 -23.80
CA SER A 262 13.13 -27.60 -25.11
C SER A 262 14.04 -28.24 -26.16
N GLN A 263 14.75 -29.34 -25.83
CA GLN A 263 15.75 -29.93 -26.72
C GLN A 263 15.43 -31.35 -27.23
N VAL A 264 14.25 -31.91 -26.98
CA VAL A 264 13.89 -33.30 -27.40
C VAL A 264 12.84 -33.33 -28.52
N GLN A 265 12.95 -32.47 -29.53
CA GLN A 265 12.25 -32.65 -30.82
C GLN A 265 13.03 -32.10 -32.02
N LYS A 266 14.29 -32.52 -32.21
CA LYS A 266 14.93 -32.45 -33.54
C LYS A 266 15.62 -33.76 -33.90
N SER A 267 14.96 -34.45 -34.83
CA SER A 267 15.46 -35.46 -35.79
C SER A 267 15.99 -36.78 -35.25
N ASP A 268 15.12 -37.79 -35.20
CA ASP A 268 15.49 -39.12 -35.68
C ASP A 268 15.24 -39.18 -37.19
N LYS A 269 16.27 -39.62 -37.92
CA LYS A 269 16.23 -40.00 -39.33
C LYS A 269 15.72 -41.43 -39.48
#